data_AF-A0A0R0MMR9-F1
#
_entry.id   AF-A0A0R0MMR9-F1
#
_cell.length_a   1.000
_cell.length_b   1.000
_cell.length_c   1.000
_cell.angle_alpha   90.00
_cell.angle_beta   90.00
_cell.angle_gamma   90.00
#
_symmetry.space_group_name_H-M   'P 1'
#
loop_
_entity.id
_entity.type
_entity.pdbx_description
1 polymer ?
#
loop_
_entity_poly.entity_id
_entity_poly.type
_entity_poly.pdbx_seq_one_letter_code
_entity_poly.pdbx_strand_id
1 'polypeptide(L)'
;MATPGQAALADELAAQWTGLLPGMHRLSLAQGRLQLTLCIGELQTLLREQQFEADAVFLDSTQPWDRWSLKALARCCRRGTQLAFDTLTPDLHKLLPESGFVLETNHGRYDPLWDLKTSRETLRTEATTPGNCVVIGAGLAGASVAAALARRGWLVEVLDAAPEPAAGASGLPAGLLVPHVSVDDSPRSRLTRAGLRLMRAEAQRLLQAGQDWDTSGVLEQRLDGNPGLPAHWHAEGQQITHQAPTGTEPWRTGMAAMPALWHAHAAWIKPARLVQAWLKHSGVSFRGHTKVDRLQRAGTQWQLLDREGRLLASASHVVLANAADAPRLLAPLGLDVALPPLQEMRGVMSCGLRQPGDEAALPPFPVNGLGSLIPAVPIEDGLAWYAGATYEDATQPPALASEHHQVNLDKLRTLLPAAAQVLAASFAPGAARGWGGTRCVSADRLPLVGPLEEGLQPTLWISAAMGSRGLSFAMLCAELLAARLGAEPWPVETSLSKSLDVWRRS
;
A
#
# COMPACT_ATOMS: atom_id res chain seq x y z
N MET A 1 -13.54 -35.42 2.55
CA MET A 1 -13.50 -34.71 3.85
C MET A 1 -12.19 -33.96 3.91
N ALA A 2 -12.21 -32.65 4.18
CA ALA A 2 -11.00 -31.86 4.32
C ALA A 2 -10.23 -32.28 5.58
N THR A 3 -8.91 -32.33 5.50
CA THR A 3 -8.04 -32.49 6.68
C THR A 3 -8.16 -31.25 7.58
N PRO A 4 -7.83 -31.34 8.89
CA PRO A 4 -7.89 -30.19 9.80
C PRO A 4 -7.08 -28.97 9.31
N GLY A 5 -5.92 -29.20 8.68
CA GLY A 5 -5.11 -28.12 8.10
C GLY A 5 -5.77 -27.45 6.89
N GLN A 6 -6.51 -28.21 6.06
CA GLN A 6 -7.28 -27.66 4.95
C GLN A 6 -8.48 -26.84 5.44
N ALA A 7 -9.13 -27.26 6.55
CA ALA A 7 -10.21 -26.51 7.15
C ALA A 7 -9.74 -25.13 7.65
N ALA A 8 -8.62 -25.06 8.37
CA ALA A 8 -8.06 -23.79 8.84
C ALA A 8 -7.71 -22.82 7.69
N LEU A 9 -7.10 -23.32 6.61
CA LEU A 9 -6.81 -22.50 5.43
C LEU A 9 -8.09 -22.04 4.71
N ALA A 10 -9.13 -22.88 4.67
CA ALA A 10 -10.41 -22.51 4.11
C ALA A 10 -11.08 -21.39 4.92
N ASP A 11 -10.98 -21.44 6.25
CA ASP A 11 -11.50 -20.38 7.14
C ASP A 11 -10.73 -19.06 6.94
N GLU A 12 -9.39 -19.12 6.88
CA GLU A 12 -8.56 -17.94 6.58
C GLU A 12 -8.88 -17.33 5.21
N LEU A 13 -9.14 -18.17 4.21
CA LEU A 13 -9.54 -17.74 2.88
C LEU A 13 -10.93 -17.10 2.90
N ALA A 14 -11.91 -17.75 3.54
CA ALA A 14 -13.27 -17.27 3.65
C ALA A 14 -13.34 -15.90 4.35
N ALA A 15 -12.54 -15.70 5.40
CA ALA A 15 -12.44 -14.42 6.11
C ALA A 15 -11.94 -13.26 5.23
N GLN A 16 -11.21 -13.57 4.16
CA GLN A 16 -10.66 -12.58 3.22
C GLN A 16 -11.46 -12.49 1.90
N TRP A 17 -12.45 -13.37 1.69
CA TRP A 17 -13.24 -13.51 0.48
C TRP A 17 -14.35 -12.46 0.35
N THR A 18 -13.95 -11.20 0.23
CA THR A 18 -14.88 -10.06 0.15
C THR A 18 -14.35 -9.00 -0.80
N GLY A 19 -15.21 -8.27 -1.51
CA GLY A 19 -14.77 -7.15 -2.35
C GLY A 19 -13.95 -7.57 -3.57
N LEU A 20 -14.25 -8.72 -4.17
CA LEU A 20 -13.50 -9.28 -5.30
C LEU A 20 -14.01 -8.73 -6.65
N LEU A 21 -13.77 -7.44 -6.89
CA LEU A 21 -14.01 -6.79 -8.19
C LEU A 21 -13.05 -7.30 -9.27
N PRO A 22 -13.32 -7.05 -10.58
CA PRO A 22 -12.36 -7.37 -11.63
C PRO A 22 -10.96 -6.79 -11.36
N GLY A 23 -9.93 -7.61 -11.58
CA GLY A 23 -8.52 -7.29 -11.30
C GLY A 23 -7.82 -8.32 -10.40
N MET A 24 -6.68 -7.92 -9.83
CA MET A 24 -5.85 -8.78 -8.97
C MET A 24 -6.07 -8.51 -7.48
N HIS A 25 -6.15 -9.57 -6.67
CA HIS A 25 -6.31 -9.51 -5.22
C HIS A 25 -5.29 -10.42 -4.54
N ARG A 26 -4.36 -9.82 -3.79
CA ARG A 26 -3.41 -10.56 -2.96
C ARG A 26 -4.03 -10.88 -1.60
N LEU A 27 -4.08 -12.16 -1.25
CA LEU A 27 -4.51 -12.69 0.04
C LEU A 27 -3.34 -13.40 0.71
N SER A 28 -3.18 -13.14 2.01
CA SER A 28 -2.09 -13.68 2.81
C SER A 28 -2.65 -14.74 3.75
N LEU A 29 -2.16 -15.97 3.62
CA LEU A 29 -2.60 -17.15 4.37
C LEU A 29 -1.43 -17.75 5.14
N ALA A 30 -1.73 -18.61 6.11
CA ALA A 30 -0.74 -19.31 6.93
C ALA A 30 0.28 -18.35 7.56
N GLN A 31 -0.21 -17.25 8.13
CA GLN A 31 0.63 -16.18 8.72
C GLN A 31 1.63 -15.55 7.73
N GLY A 32 1.23 -15.45 6.45
CA GLY A 32 2.04 -14.82 5.40
C GLY A 32 3.01 -15.75 4.69
N ARG A 33 3.09 -17.02 5.10
CA ARG A 33 3.90 -18.04 4.40
C ARG A 33 3.31 -18.49 3.07
N LEU A 34 1.99 -18.32 2.90
CA LEU A 34 1.30 -18.62 1.65
C LEU A 34 0.67 -17.33 1.11
N GLN A 35 1.00 -16.98 -0.13
CA GLN A 35 0.43 -15.83 -0.81
C GLN A 35 -0.42 -16.31 -1.99
N LEU A 36 -1.70 -15.98 -1.97
CA LEU A 36 -2.64 -16.29 -3.04
C LEU A 36 -2.98 -15.02 -3.81
N THR A 37 -2.76 -15.01 -5.12
CA THR A 37 -3.25 -13.95 -6.00
C THR A 37 -4.49 -14.46 -6.73
N LEU A 38 -5.64 -13.88 -6.41
CA LEU A 38 -6.87 -14.12 -7.16
C LEU A 38 -6.97 -13.12 -8.30
N CYS A 39 -7.14 -13.61 -9.51
CA CYS A 39 -7.29 -12.81 -10.72
C CYS A 39 -8.74 -12.94 -11.21
N ILE A 40 -9.53 -11.87 -11.07
CA ILE A 40 -10.96 -11.87 -11.38
C ILE A 40 -11.19 -11.14 -12.70
N GLY A 41 -11.72 -11.83 -13.71
CA GLY A 41 -11.98 -11.25 -15.03
C GLY A 41 -11.60 -12.18 -16.18
N GLU A 42 -11.40 -11.59 -17.37
CA GLU A 42 -11.10 -12.34 -18.59
C GLU A 42 -9.67 -12.93 -18.54
N LEU A 43 -9.57 -14.24 -18.81
CA LEU A 43 -8.38 -15.06 -18.60
C LEU A 43 -7.16 -14.57 -19.39
N GLN A 44 -7.30 -14.34 -20.70
CA GLN A 44 -6.20 -13.92 -21.56
C GLN A 44 -5.64 -12.56 -21.11
N THR A 45 -6.53 -11.61 -20.83
CA THR A 45 -6.20 -10.26 -20.37
C THR A 45 -5.43 -10.32 -19.07
N LEU A 46 -5.94 -11.07 -18.08
CA LEU A 46 -5.28 -11.18 -16.77
C LEU A 46 -3.95 -11.89 -16.83
N LEU A 47 -3.81 -12.95 -17.65
CA LEU A 47 -2.54 -13.62 -17.90
C LEU A 47 -1.50 -12.67 -18.51
N ARG A 48 -1.92 -11.72 -19.36
CA ARG A 48 -1.02 -10.70 -19.95
C ARG A 48 -0.56 -9.64 -18.95
N GLU A 49 -1.32 -9.43 -17.89
CA GLU A 49 -0.99 -8.50 -16.81
C GLU A 49 -0.08 -9.11 -15.72
N GLN A 50 0.23 -10.41 -15.79
CA GLN A 50 1.10 -11.09 -14.81
C GLN A 50 2.59 -10.91 -15.08
N GLN A 51 3.36 -10.88 -13.99
CA GLN A 51 4.81 -10.98 -13.96
C GLN A 51 5.24 -12.06 -12.97
N PHE A 52 5.57 -13.24 -13.50
CA PHE A 52 6.22 -14.35 -12.78
C PHE A 52 6.63 -15.43 -13.79
N GLU A 53 7.35 -16.43 -13.29
CA GLU A 53 7.57 -17.71 -13.96
C GLU A 53 7.00 -18.84 -13.10
N ALA A 54 6.11 -19.64 -13.68
CA ALA A 54 5.42 -20.72 -12.99
C ALA A 54 6.33 -21.94 -12.88
N ASP A 55 6.37 -22.55 -11.70
CA ASP A 55 6.95 -23.89 -11.55
C ASP A 55 5.98 -24.98 -12.01
N ALA A 56 4.69 -24.78 -11.75
CA ALA A 56 3.62 -25.69 -12.12
C ALA A 56 2.36 -24.93 -12.52
N VAL A 57 1.58 -25.51 -13.43
CA VAL A 57 0.28 -25.05 -13.88
C VAL A 57 -0.73 -26.16 -13.70
N PHE A 58 -1.81 -25.86 -12.97
CA PHE A 58 -3.01 -26.70 -12.93
C PHE A 58 -4.01 -26.11 -13.91
N LEU A 59 -4.24 -26.80 -15.03
CA LEU A 59 -5.15 -26.36 -16.09
C LEU A 59 -6.52 -27.00 -15.88
N ASP A 60 -7.51 -26.17 -15.59
CA ASP A 60 -8.91 -26.58 -15.61
C ASP A 60 -9.38 -26.67 -17.07
N SER A 61 -9.50 -27.89 -17.57
CA SER A 61 -9.91 -28.19 -18.93
C SER A 61 -11.42 -28.10 -19.16
N THR A 62 -12.20 -27.90 -18.09
CA THR A 62 -13.65 -27.67 -18.19
C THR A 62 -13.97 -26.26 -18.70
N GLN A 63 -13.01 -25.32 -18.59
CA GLN A 63 -13.13 -23.96 -19.12
C GLN A 63 -12.71 -23.88 -20.59
N PRO A 64 -13.27 -22.94 -21.36
CA PRO A 64 -12.86 -22.74 -22.75
C PRO A 64 -11.44 -22.13 -22.81
N TRP A 65 -10.52 -22.84 -23.43
CA TRP A 65 -9.17 -22.37 -23.73
C TRP A 65 -8.99 -22.18 -25.22
N ASP A 66 -8.57 -20.99 -25.63
CA ASP A 66 -8.21 -20.70 -27.01
C ASP A 66 -6.68 -20.61 -27.19
N ARG A 67 -6.26 -20.52 -28.46
CA ARG A 67 -4.84 -20.41 -28.83
C ARG A 67 -4.16 -19.20 -28.17
N TRP A 68 -4.90 -18.11 -27.96
CA TRP A 68 -4.33 -16.86 -27.46
C TRP A 68 -4.14 -16.87 -25.95
N SER A 69 -5.07 -17.47 -25.21
CA SER A 69 -5.00 -17.70 -23.77
C SER A 69 -3.88 -18.67 -23.43
N LEU A 70 -3.70 -19.73 -24.21
CA LEU A 70 -2.57 -20.66 -24.06
C LEU A 70 -1.22 -20.00 -24.36
N LYS A 71 -1.14 -19.12 -25.35
CA LYS A 71 0.06 -18.30 -25.59
C LYS A 71 0.35 -17.32 -24.45
N ALA A 72 -0.70 -16.75 -23.84
CA ALA A 72 -0.57 -15.89 -22.68
C ALA A 72 -0.11 -16.67 -21.44
N LEU A 73 -0.63 -17.89 -21.24
CA LEU A 73 -0.20 -18.83 -20.22
C LEU A 73 1.27 -19.23 -20.41
N ALA A 74 1.66 -19.61 -21.63
CA ALA A 74 3.03 -19.98 -21.95
C ALA A 74 4.05 -18.87 -21.63
N ARG A 75 3.67 -17.59 -21.71
CA ARG A 75 4.51 -16.46 -21.29
C ARG A 75 4.78 -16.42 -19.78
N CYS A 76 3.94 -17.09 -18.99
CA CYS A 76 4.10 -17.23 -17.56
C CYS A 76 4.85 -18.52 -17.19
N CYS A 77 5.27 -19.33 -18.16
CA CYS A 77 6.00 -20.58 -17.93
C CYS A 77 7.50 -20.39 -18.20
N ARG A 78 8.34 -21.01 -17.37
CA ARG A 78 9.77 -21.23 -17.65
C ARG A 78 9.96 -22.61 -18.28
N ARG A 79 11.07 -22.83 -19.00
CA ARG A 79 11.36 -24.17 -19.51
C ARG A 79 11.38 -25.15 -18.33
N GLY A 80 10.63 -26.24 -18.44
CA GLY A 80 10.44 -27.21 -17.38
C GLY A 80 9.20 -27.02 -16.51
N THR A 81 8.40 -25.96 -16.67
CA THR A 81 7.13 -25.78 -15.94
C THR A 81 6.26 -27.03 -16.12
N GLN A 82 5.83 -27.62 -15.01
CA GLN A 82 4.95 -28.79 -15.03
C GLN A 82 3.53 -28.38 -15.38
N LEU A 83 2.83 -29.20 -16.16
CA LEU A 83 1.43 -29.03 -16.48
C LEU A 83 0.65 -30.22 -15.93
N ALA A 84 -0.34 -29.94 -15.08
CA ALA A 84 -1.28 -30.91 -14.55
C ALA A 84 -2.70 -30.59 -15.05
N PHE A 85 -3.46 -31.63 -15.34
CA PHE A 85 -4.85 -31.58 -15.80
C PHE A 85 -5.52 -32.92 -15.48
N ASP A 86 -6.85 -32.94 -15.33
CA ASP A 86 -7.57 -34.19 -15.10
C ASP A 86 -7.78 -34.95 -16.43
N THR A 87 -8.38 -34.28 -17.41
CA THR A 87 -8.57 -34.76 -18.78
C THR A 87 -8.39 -33.60 -19.74
N LEU A 88 -8.08 -33.84 -21.02
CA LEU A 88 -7.99 -32.77 -22.03
C LEU A 88 -9.06 -32.95 -23.09
N THR A 89 -9.58 -31.83 -23.57
CA THR A 89 -10.43 -31.81 -24.76
C THR A 89 -9.58 -32.10 -26.02
N PRO A 90 -10.18 -32.62 -27.11
CA PRO A 90 -9.45 -32.84 -28.37
C PRO A 90 -8.74 -31.59 -28.90
N ASP A 91 -9.34 -30.41 -28.71
CA ASP A 91 -8.74 -29.15 -29.11
C ASP A 91 -7.49 -28.82 -28.28
N LEU A 92 -7.53 -29.04 -26.96
CA LEU A 92 -6.39 -28.81 -26.08
C LEU A 92 -5.22 -29.74 -26.39
N HIS A 93 -5.47 -31.00 -26.78
CA HIS A 93 -4.43 -31.92 -27.24
C HIS A 93 -3.66 -31.38 -28.46
N LYS A 94 -4.27 -30.54 -29.29
CA LYS A 94 -3.62 -29.88 -30.42
C LYS A 94 -2.98 -28.54 -30.02
N LEU A 95 -3.69 -27.70 -29.29
CA LEU A 95 -3.26 -26.32 -29.01
C LEU A 95 -2.11 -26.21 -28.00
N LEU A 96 -2.02 -27.14 -27.05
CA LEU A 96 -0.94 -27.17 -26.05
C LEU A 96 0.44 -27.39 -26.69
N PRO A 97 0.63 -28.42 -27.56
CA PRO A 97 1.86 -28.56 -28.36
C PRO A 97 2.20 -27.35 -29.21
N GLU A 98 1.21 -26.75 -29.89
CA GLU A 98 1.41 -25.52 -30.67
C GLU A 98 1.89 -24.34 -29.81
N SER A 99 1.62 -24.37 -28.51
CA SER A 99 2.02 -23.34 -27.54
C SER A 99 3.34 -23.66 -26.83
N GLY A 100 3.94 -24.83 -27.09
CA GLY A 100 5.25 -25.24 -26.55
C GLY A 100 5.18 -26.26 -25.40
N PHE A 101 4.00 -26.85 -25.13
CA PHE A 101 3.86 -27.91 -24.13
C PHE A 101 4.07 -29.29 -24.76
N VAL A 102 4.90 -30.11 -24.13
CA VAL A 102 5.03 -31.54 -24.42
C VAL A 102 4.07 -32.29 -23.51
N LEU A 103 3.13 -33.04 -24.08
CA LEU A 103 2.11 -33.78 -23.35
C LEU A 103 2.52 -35.23 -23.13
N GLU A 104 2.24 -35.71 -21.93
CA GLU A 104 2.26 -37.11 -21.53
C GLU A 104 0.82 -37.57 -21.20
N THR A 105 0.63 -38.83 -20.78
CA THR A 105 -0.71 -39.43 -20.63
C THR A 105 -1.65 -38.66 -19.69
N ASN A 106 -1.14 -38.13 -18.58
CA ASN A 106 -1.93 -37.45 -17.54
C ASN A 106 -1.25 -36.19 -16.99
N HIS A 107 -0.22 -35.70 -17.67
CA HIS A 107 0.51 -34.49 -17.31
C HIS A 107 1.26 -33.99 -18.55
N GLY A 108 1.97 -32.88 -18.41
CA GLY A 108 2.85 -32.38 -19.45
C GLY A 108 3.91 -31.46 -18.89
N ARG A 109 4.70 -30.88 -19.79
CA ARG A 109 5.76 -29.94 -19.44
C ARG A 109 5.89 -28.86 -20.49
N TYR A 110 6.12 -27.62 -20.06
CA TYR A 110 6.49 -26.55 -20.98
C TYR A 110 7.95 -26.74 -21.42
N ASP A 111 8.16 -27.11 -22.69
CA ASP A 111 9.47 -27.43 -23.24
C ASP A 111 9.53 -27.11 -24.76
N PRO A 112 9.42 -25.83 -25.14
CA PRO A 112 9.37 -25.45 -26.54
C PRO A 112 10.67 -25.77 -27.28
N LEU A 113 10.56 -26.18 -28.54
CA LEU A 113 11.71 -26.46 -29.41
C LEU A 113 12.44 -25.19 -29.88
N TRP A 114 11.88 -24.01 -29.63
CA TRP A 114 12.45 -22.71 -29.98
C TRP A 114 13.00 -21.99 -28.74
N ASP A 115 13.92 -21.06 -28.97
CA ASP A 115 14.44 -20.20 -27.92
C ASP A 115 13.41 -19.15 -27.47
N LEU A 116 13.32 -18.97 -26.16
CA LEU A 116 12.46 -17.96 -25.55
C LEU A 116 13.11 -16.58 -25.73
N LYS A 117 12.37 -15.66 -26.36
CA LYS A 117 12.84 -14.28 -26.55
C LYS A 117 12.64 -13.47 -25.25
N THR A 118 13.73 -12.89 -24.74
CA THR A 118 13.80 -12.02 -23.53
C THR A 118 13.19 -10.63 -23.71
N SER A 119 12.79 -10.24 -24.93
CA SER A 119 12.22 -8.92 -25.23
C SER A 119 10.83 -8.66 -24.62
N ARG A 120 10.36 -9.49 -23.69
CA ARG A 120 9.04 -9.42 -23.02
C ARG A 120 9.13 -8.90 -21.57
N GLU A 121 10.30 -8.48 -21.12
CA GLU A 121 10.69 -8.52 -19.70
C GLU A 121 11.11 -7.17 -19.11
N THR A 122 10.82 -6.04 -19.74
CA THR A 122 11.43 -4.72 -19.37
C THR A 122 11.25 -4.28 -17.91
N LEU A 123 10.32 -4.87 -17.17
CA LEU A 123 10.10 -4.59 -15.74
C LEU A 123 10.38 -5.79 -14.83
N ARG A 124 10.69 -6.96 -15.39
CA ARG A 124 11.06 -8.16 -14.64
C ARG A 124 12.49 -8.02 -14.16
N THR A 125 12.70 -8.51 -12.96
CA THR A 125 14.00 -8.66 -12.30
C THR A 125 14.26 -10.15 -12.14
N GLU A 126 15.52 -10.55 -12.20
CA GLU A 126 15.92 -11.91 -11.86
C GLU A 126 15.82 -12.12 -10.36
N ALA A 127 15.49 -13.36 -9.96
CA ALA A 127 15.34 -13.70 -8.56
C ALA A 127 16.67 -13.47 -7.83
N THR A 128 16.67 -12.53 -6.88
CA THR A 128 17.86 -12.24 -6.08
C THR A 128 17.87 -13.12 -4.85
N THR A 129 19.00 -13.79 -4.60
CA THR A 129 19.17 -14.57 -3.37
C THR A 129 19.14 -13.62 -2.16
N PRO A 130 18.30 -13.88 -1.13
CA PRO A 130 18.24 -13.03 0.04
C PRO A 130 19.61 -12.84 0.70
N GLY A 131 19.95 -11.58 0.96
CA GLY A 131 21.20 -11.17 1.61
C GLY A 131 20.96 -10.08 2.64
N ASN A 132 21.87 -9.12 2.73
CA ASN A 132 21.70 -7.93 3.56
C ASN A 132 21.17 -6.74 2.75
N CYS A 133 20.25 -6.00 3.35
CA CYS A 133 19.67 -4.79 2.77
C CYS A 133 19.68 -3.68 3.82
N VAL A 134 20.08 -2.46 3.43
CA VAL A 134 19.90 -1.28 4.27
C VAL A 134 18.74 -0.44 3.75
N VAL A 135 17.78 -0.15 4.61
CA VAL A 135 16.65 0.75 4.33
C VAL A 135 16.91 2.08 5.03
N ILE A 136 16.89 3.19 4.28
CA ILE A 136 17.09 4.53 4.84
C ILE A 136 15.73 5.18 5.08
N GLY A 137 15.37 5.42 6.33
CA GLY A 137 14.09 5.95 6.78
C GLY A 137 13.22 4.90 7.48
N ALA A 138 12.79 5.19 8.71
CA ALA A 138 11.98 4.34 9.57
C ALA A 138 10.52 4.83 9.70
N GLY A 139 9.99 5.44 8.64
CA GLY A 139 8.55 5.71 8.51
C GLY A 139 7.76 4.51 7.98
N LEU A 140 6.47 4.72 7.65
CA LEU A 140 5.60 3.69 7.07
C LEU A 140 6.24 2.98 5.86
N ALA A 141 6.84 3.75 4.93
CA ALA A 141 7.42 3.21 3.71
C ALA A 141 8.64 2.31 3.97
N GLY A 142 9.55 2.73 4.84
CA GLY A 142 10.76 1.95 5.11
C GLY A 142 10.50 0.74 6.01
N ALA A 143 9.66 0.89 7.03
CA ALA A 143 9.31 -0.22 7.91
C ALA A 143 8.50 -1.30 7.18
N SER A 144 7.57 -0.94 6.29
CA SER A 144 6.84 -1.92 5.49
C SER A 144 7.76 -2.68 4.52
N VAL A 145 8.71 -1.98 3.87
CA VAL A 145 9.73 -2.62 3.02
C VAL A 145 10.59 -3.58 3.83
N ALA A 146 11.09 -3.14 5.00
CA ALA A 146 11.92 -3.98 5.86
C ALA A 146 11.18 -5.26 6.28
N ALA A 147 9.92 -5.15 6.69
CA ALA A 147 9.11 -6.31 7.03
C ALA A 147 8.83 -7.23 5.82
N ALA A 148 8.51 -6.66 4.65
CA ALA A 148 8.25 -7.43 3.42
C ALA A 148 9.47 -8.23 2.95
N LEU A 149 10.67 -7.63 3.03
CA LEU A 149 11.93 -8.28 2.70
C LEU A 149 12.32 -9.31 3.76
N ALA A 150 12.18 -8.98 5.05
CA ALA A 150 12.55 -9.90 6.12
C ALA A 150 11.67 -11.16 6.15
N ARG A 151 10.39 -11.06 5.76
CA ARG A 151 9.52 -12.25 5.53
C ARG A 151 10.04 -13.19 4.45
N ARG A 152 10.83 -12.67 3.51
CA ARG A 152 11.47 -13.40 2.41
C ARG A 152 12.92 -13.79 2.73
N GLY A 153 13.32 -13.70 4.00
CA GLY A 153 14.63 -14.16 4.47
C GLY A 153 15.76 -13.14 4.34
N TRP A 154 15.48 -11.89 3.96
CA TRP A 154 16.48 -10.83 3.98
C TRP A 154 16.82 -10.40 5.40
N LEU A 155 18.10 -10.05 5.63
CA LEU A 155 18.52 -9.34 6.83
C LEU A 155 18.49 -7.85 6.54
N VAL A 156 17.61 -7.14 7.23
CA VAL A 156 17.37 -5.72 6.97
C VAL A 156 17.85 -4.87 8.13
N GLU A 157 18.67 -3.87 7.85
CA GLU A 157 19.00 -2.80 8.77
C GLU A 157 18.30 -1.52 8.34
N VAL A 158 17.50 -0.94 9.25
CA VAL A 158 16.77 0.31 9.03
C VAL A 158 17.49 1.44 9.76
N LEU A 159 17.99 2.41 9.00
CA LEU A 159 18.68 3.59 9.53
C LEU A 159 17.77 4.81 9.46
N ASP A 160 17.66 5.55 10.55
CA ASP A 160 16.94 6.83 10.57
C ASP A 160 17.75 7.90 11.31
N ALA A 161 17.65 9.14 10.83
CA ALA A 161 18.27 10.28 11.48
C ALA A 161 17.61 10.60 12.84
N ALA A 162 16.32 10.30 12.98
CA ALA A 162 15.57 10.46 14.21
C ALA A 162 15.98 9.43 15.28
N PRO A 163 15.82 9.74 16.58
CA PRO A 163 16.02 8.79 17.67
C PRO A 163 15.14 7.55 17.56
N GLU A 164 13.87 7.77 17.24
CA GLU A 164 12.82 6.76 17.31
C GLU A 164 12.17 6.57 15.92
N PRO A 165 11.65 5.37 15.62
CA PRO A 165 10.95 5.13 14.37
C PRO A 165 9.64 5.93 14.32
N ALA A 166 9.12 6.12 13.10
CA ALA A 166 7.93 6.92 12.83
C ALA A 166 8.01 8.39 13.31
N ALA A 167 9.19 8.97 13.51
CA ALA A 167 9.30 10.35 14.01
C ALA A 167 8.93 11.45 12.98
N GLY A 168 8.88 11.12 11.69
CA GLY A 168 8.44 12.05 10.63
C GLY A 168 6.93 12.09 10.44
N ALA A 169 6.45 12.22 9.19
CA ALA A 169 5.01 12.22 8.89
C ALA A 169 4.25 10.95 9.32
N SER A 170 4.96 9.85 9.53
CA SER A 170 4.38 8.60 10.05
C SER A 170 4.10 8.65 11.55
N GLY A 171 4.50 9.72 12.25
CA GLY A 171 4.19 9.96 13.65
C GLY A 171 2.79 10.51 13.90
N LEU A 172 1.97 10.56 12.85
CA LEU A 172 0.57 10.95 12.92
C LEU A 172 -0.13 10.13 14.02
N PRO A 173 -0.82 10.74 15.00
CA PRO A 173 -1.39 9.99 16.12
C PRO A 173 -2.42 8.94 15.70
N ALA A 174 -3.29 9.30 14.75
CA ALA A 174 -4.24 8.40 14.11
C ALA A 174 -4.49 8.84 12.66
N GLY A 175 -4.49 7.90 11.72
CA GLY A 175 -4.74 8.16 10.30
C GLY A 175 -5.82 7.25 9.74
N LEU A 176 -6.46 7.70 8.66
CA LEU A 176 -7.49 6.95 7.96
C LEU A 176 -6.89 6.04 6.90
N LEU A 177 -7.23 4.76 6.97
CA LEU A 177 -7.07 3.78 5.91
C LEU A 177 -8.38 3.74 5.11
N VAL A 178 -8.42 4.50 4.02
CA VAL A 178 -9.61 4.62 3.15
C VAL A 178 -9.24 4.35 1.69
N PRO A 179 -10.12 3.71 0.91
CA PRO A 179 -9.92 3.64 -0.53
C PRO A 179 -10.13 5.04 -1.14
N HIS A 180 -9.58 5.27 -2.32
CA HIS A 180 -10.06 6.32 -3.21
C HIS A 180 -11.12 5.71 -4.13
N VAL A 181 -12.19 6.44 -4.42
CA VAL A 181 -13.26 5.98 -5.31
C VAL A 181 -13.56 7.07 -6.34
N SER A 182 -13.58 6.68 -7.60
CA SER A 182 -13.94 7.51 -8.74
C SER A 182 -14.80 6.72 -9.71
N VAL A 183 -15.66 7.41 -10.46
CA VAL A 183 -16.65 6.80 -11.37
C VAL A 183 -16.01 5.90 -12.43
N ASP A 184 -14.80 6.23 -12.88
CA ASP A 184 -14.01 5.50 -13.88
C ASP A 184 -13.19 4.33 -13.30
N ASP A 185 -13.25 4.10 -11.98
CA ASP A 185 -12.35 3.22 -11.24
C ASP A 185 -10.87 3.40 -11.61
N SER A 186 -10.43 4.67 -11.59
CA SER A 186 -9.07 5.09 -11.96
C SER A 186 -7.95 4.22 -11.35
N PRO A 187 -6.74 4.21 -11.94
CA PRO A 187 -5.58 3.51 -11.38
C PRO A 187 -5.35 3.81 -9.89
N ARG A 188 -5.55 5.06 -9.45
CA ARG A 188 -5.49 5.44 -8.03
C ARG A 188 -6.53 4.71 -7.19
N SER A 189 -7.77 4.61 -7.65
CA SER A 189 -8.84 3.87 -6.96
C SER A 189 -8.48 2.39 -6.80
N ARG A 190 -8.02 1.75 -7.88
CA ARG A 190 -7.60 0.33 -7.86
C ARG A 190 -6.40 0.08 -6.94
N LEU A 191 -5.35 0.90 -7.04
CA LEU A 191 -4.15 0.79 -6.20
C LEU A 191 -4.47 1.00 -4.72
N THR A 192 -5.27 2.01 -4.37
CA THR A 192 -5.64 2.24 -2.96
C THR A 192 -6.52 1.14 -2.40
N ARG A 193 -7.40 0.50 -3.21
CA ARG A 193 -8.14 -0.71 -2.77
C ARG A 193 -7.21 -1.89 -2.53
N ALA A 194 -6.27 -2.15 -3.44
CA ALA A 194 -5.30 -3.24 -3.29
C ALA A 194 -4.44 -3.04 -2.03
N GLY A 195 -3.94 -1.82 -1.81
CA GLY A 195 -3.15 -1.51 -0.62
C GLY A 195 -3.98 -1.46 0.67
N LEU A 196 -5.25 -1.08 0.62
CA LEU A 196 -6.16 -1.20 1.76
C LEU A 196 -6.32 -2.65 2.20
N ARG A 197 -6.47 -3.60 1.26
CA ARG A 197 -6.54 -5.03 1.58
C ARG A 197 -5.27 -5.50 2.29
N LEU A 198 -4.10 -5.19 1.73
CA LEU A 198 -2.81 -5.57 2.30
C LEU A 198 -2.57 -4.95 3.68
N MET A 199 -2.89 -3.66 3.83
CA MET A 199 -2.72 -2.94 5.08
C MET A 199 -3.64 -3.47 6.19
N ARG A 200 -4.89 -3.81 5.87
CA ARG A 200 -5.82 -4.43 6.84
C ARG A 200 -5.31 -5.78 7.31
N ALA A 201 -4.80 -6.62 6.41
CA ALA A 201 -4.25 -7.91 6.77
C ALA A 201 -3.08 -7.76 7.75
N GLU A 202 -2.19 -6.79 7.51
CA GLU A 202 -1.08 -6.51 8.44
C GLU A 202 -1.56 -5.92 9.77
N ALA A 203 -2.51 -4.98 9.76
CA ALA A 203 -3.07 -4.42 10.98
C ALA A 203 -3.78 -5.50 11.84
N GLN A 204 -4.57 -6.38 11.21
CA GLN A 204 -5.22 -7.49 11.89
C GLN A 204 -4.23 -8.48 12.49
N ARG A 205 -3.09 -8.69 11.84
CA ARG A 205 -2.03 -9.61 12.29
C ARG A 205 -1.18 -9.01 13.42
N LEU A 206 -0.93 -7.71 13.40
CA LEU A 206 0.10 -7.07 14.22
C LEU A 206 -0.42 -6.13 15.31
N LEU A 207 -1.63 -5.61 15.17
CA LEU A 207 -2.17 -4.56 16.03
C LEU A 207 -3.33 -5.06 16.88
N GLN A 208 -3.50 -4.42 18.04
CA GLN A 208 -4.63 -4.68 18.90
C GLN A 208 -5.88 -3.92 18.42
N ALA A 209 -6.90 -4.66 17.97
CA ALA A 209 -8.17 -4.09 17.54
C ALA A 209 -8.86 -3.32 18.67
N GLY A 210 -9.49 -2.21 18.32
CA GLY A 210 -10.11 -1.26 19.25
C GLY A 210 -9.12 -0.40 20.04
N GLN A 211 -7.81 -0.65 19.99
CA GLN A 211 -6.80 0.12 20.73
C GLN A 211 -5.80 0.80 19.80
N ASP A 212 -5.14 0.02 18.94
CA ASP A 212 -4.15 0.53 17.99
C ASP A 212 -4.75 0.81 16.61
N TRP A 213 -5.88 0.18 16.32
CA TRP A 213 -6.65 0.36 15.09
C TRP A 213 -8.09 -0.15 15.26
N ASP A 214 -8.98 0.23 14.35
CA ASP A 214 -10.31 -0.39 14.26
C ASP A 214 -10.88 -0.31 12.84
N THR A 215 -11.51 -1.39 12.37
CA THR A 215 -12.27 -1.43 11.11
C THR A 215 -13.70 -0.95 11.34
N SER A 216 -13.83 0.26 11.87
CA SER A 216 -15.13 0.87 12.19
C SER A 216 -15.97 1.23 10.96
N GLY A 217 -15.40 1.11 9.76
CA GLY A 217 -15.88 1.80 8.57
C GLY A 217 -15.61 3.30 8.64
N VAL A 218 -15.72 3.98 7.49
CA VAL A 218 -15.55 5.44 7.38
C VAL A 218 -16.61 6.00 6.45
N LEU A 219 -17.23 7.11 6.88
CA LEU A 219 -18.19 7.86 6.08
C LEU A 219 -17.48 8.97 5.28
N GLU A 220 -17.57 8.95 3.96
CA GLU A 220 -17.06 10.01 3.09
C GLU A 220 -18.19 10.92 2.61
N GLN A 221 -18.18 12.19 3.00
CA GLN A 221 -19.07 13.22 2.50
C GLN A 221 -18.59 13.71 1.13
N ARG A 222 -19.44 13.59 0.10
CA ARG A 222 -19.15 13.99 -1.27
C ARG A 222 -19.60 15.43 -1.50
N LEU A 223 -18.82 16.38 -0.98
CA LEU A 223 -19.14 17.81 -1.06
C LEU A 223 -19.09 18.39 -2.49
N ASP A 224 -18.58 17.63 -3.45
CA ASP A 224 -18.66 17.94 -4.89
C ASP A 224 -20.04 17.59 -5.49
N GLY A 225 -20.93 16.95 -4.72
CA GLY A 225 -22.24 16.51 -5.16
C GLY A 225 -22.21 15.26 -6.03
N ASN A 226 -21.04 14.69 -6.31
CA ASN A 226 -20.92 13.49 -7.14
C ASN A 226 -20.95 12.23 -6.25
N PRO A 227 -21.93 11.31 -6.44
CA PRO A 227 -21.99 10.06 -5.69
C PRO A 227 -20.74 9.19 -5.83
N GLY A 228 -19.97 9.35 -6.92
CA GLY A 228 -18.61 8.84 -7.05
C GLY A 228 -18.44 7.33 -7.28
N LEU A 229 -19.49 6.51 -7.18
CA LEU A 229 -19.40 5.06 -7.40
C LEU A 229 -19.38 4.69 -8.90
N PRO A 230 -18.54 3.73 -9.32
CA PRO A 230 -18.61 3.17 -10.66
C PRO A 230 -19.93 2.43 -10.91
N ALA A 231 -20.53 2.64 -12.09
CA ALA A 231 -21.80 2.01 -12.44
C ALA A 231 -21.74 0.47 -12.54
N HIS A 232 -20.54 -0.08 -12.78
CA HIS A 232 -20.31 -1.52 -12.90
C HIS A 232 -20.02 -2.20 -11.54
N TRP A 233 -20.07 -1.46 -10.42
CA TRP A 233 -19.92 -2.05 -9.09
C TRP A 233 -21.25 -2.67 -8.64
N HIS A 234 -21.35 -3.99 -8.82
CA HIS A 234 -22.45 -4.81 -8.32
C HIS A 234 -22.22 -5.17 -6.83
N ALA A 235 -22.68 -6.35 -6.40
CA ALA A 235 -22.68 -6.77 -5.00
C ALA A 235 -21.28 -6.75 -4.37
N GLU A 236 -20.25 -7.20 -5.09
CA GLU A 236 -18.87 -7.26 -4.61
C GLU A 236 -18.30 -5.87 -4.34
N GLY A 237 -18.58 -4.89 -5.21
CA GLY A 237 -18.16 -3.51 -4.99
C GLY A 237 -18.83 -2.89 -3.77
N GLN A 238 -20.12 -3.18 -3.55
CA GLN A 238 -20.89 -2.68 -2.42
C GLN A 238 -20.40 -3.22 -1.06
N GLN A 239 -19.74 -4.38 -1.04
CA GLN A 239 -19.03 -4.88 0.16
C GLN A 239 -17.83 -3.98 0.55
N ILE A 240 -17.24 -3.25 -0.40
CA ILE A 240 -16.13 -2.33 -0.14
C ILE A 240 -16.66 -0.92 0.15
N THR A 241 -17.49 -0.41 -0.75
CA THR A 241 -18.06 0.94 -0.64
C THR A 241 -19.44 0.99 -1.29
N HIS A 242 -20.39 1.55 -0.58
CA HIS A 242 -21.77 1.76 -1.06
C HIS A 242 -22.26 3.15 -0.65
N GLN A 243 -23.41 3.55 -1.18
CA GLN A 243 -24.06 4.79 -0.76
C GLN A 243 -24.38 4.70 0.74
N ALA A 244 -23.95 5.71 1.49
CA ALA A 244 -24.17 5.73 2.92
C ALA A 244 -25.66 5.87 3.24
N PRO A 245 -26.14 5.23 4.31
CA PRO A 245 -27.50 5.45 4.78
C PRO A 245 -27.74 6.93 5.12
N THR A 246 -28.92 7.41 4.74
CA THR A 246 -29.48 8.66 5.26
C THR A 246 -29.96 8.44 6.69
N GLY A 247 -29.96 9.49 7.50
CA GLY A 247 -30.36 9.38 8.90
C GLY A 247 -30.61 10.75 9.53
N THR A 248 -31.21 10.74 10.71
CA THR A 248 -31.60 11.91 11.50
C THR A 248 -30.89 11.97 12.85
N GLU A 249 -29.78 11.26 12.99
CA GLU A 249 -29.00 11.19 14.21
C GLU A 249 -28.49 12.60 14.60
N PRO A 250 -28.36 12.92 15.91
CA PRO A 250 -28.07 14.29 16.33
C PRO A 250 -26.75 14.85 15.77
N TRP A 251 -25.72 14.00 15.59
CA TRP A 251 -24.44 14.40 14.98
C TRP A 251 -24.56 14.86 13.52
N ARG A 252 -25.68 14.56 12.84
CA ARG A 252 -25.97 15.03 11.48
C ARG A 252 -26.61 16.42 11.43
N THR A 253 -26.94 17.01 12.58
CA THR A 253 -27.62 18.31 12.64
C THR A 253 -26.83 19.38 11.89
N GLY A 254 -27.51 20.05 10.97
CA GLY A 254 -26.95 21.12 10.15
C GLY A 254 -26.11 20.67 8.95
N MET A 255 -25.86 19.38 8.78
CA MET A 255 -25.12 18.88 7.61
C MET A 255 -25.87 19.19 6.31
N ALA A 256 -25.14 19.58 5.27
CA ALA A 256 -25.73 19.72 3.94
C ALA A 256 -26.23 18.37 3.41
N ALA A 257 -27.34 18.39 2.67
CA ALA A 257 -27.89 17.21 2.01
C ALA A 257 -27.04 16.83 0.78
N MET A 258 -25.87 16.24 1.03
CA MET A 258 -24.93 15.80 0.00
C MET A 258 -24.91 14.27 -0.07
N PRO A 259 -24.56 13.69 -1.24
CA PRO A 259 -24.26 12.28 -1.32
C PRO A 259 -23.12 11.92 -0.35
N ALA A 260 -23.17 10.70 0.19
CA ALA A 260 -22.12 10.20 1.05
C ALA A 260 -21.87 8.73 0.74
N LEU A 261 -20.63 8.30 0.93
CA LEU A 261 -20.20 6.92 0.75
C LEU A 261 -19.85 6.29 2.10
N TRP A 262 -20.23 5.04 2.28
CA TRP A 262 -19.80 4.24 3.41
C TRP A 262 -18.72 3.27 2.93
N HIS A 263 -17.49 3.45 3.42
CA HIS A 263 -16.39 2.54 3.16
C HIS A 263 -16.35 1.46 4.25
N ALA A 264 -17.01 0.33 4.02
CA ALA A 264 -17.22 -0.71 5.03
C ALA A 264 -15.91 -1.32 5.57
N HIS A 265 -14.88 -1.40 4.73
CA HIS A 265 -13.57 -1.94 5.11
C HIS A 265 -12.54 -0.86 5.49
N ALA A 266 -12.93 0.41 5.50
CA ALA A 266 -12.04 1.45 5.97
C ALA A 266 -11.81 1.37 7.48
N ALA A 267 -10.70 1.95 7.93
CA ALA A 267 -10.26 1.89 9.32
C ALA A 267 -9.59 3.20 9.74
N TRP A 268 -9.49 3.42 11.04
CA TRP A 268 -8.45 4.28 11.60
C TRP A 268 -7.31 3.42 12.15
N ILE A 269 -6.07 3.92 12.07
CA ILE A 269 -4.86 3.21 12.51
C ILE A 269 -3.92 4.21 13.19
N LYS A 270 -3.29 3.82 14.31
CA LYS A 270 -2.11 4.49 14.88
C LYS A 270 -0.86 4.05 14.12
N PRO A 271 -0.35 4.82 13.14
CA PRO A 271 0.70 4.35 12.23
C PRO A 271 2.02 4.04 12.95
N ALA A 272 2.37 4.78 14.00
CA ALA A 272 3.57 4.50 14.81
C ALA A 272 3.57 3.10 15.43
N ARG A 273 2.40 2.61 15.88
CA ARG A 273 2.25 1.25 16.42
C ARG A 273 2.53 0.19 15.35
N LEU A 274 2.05 0.44 14.14
CA LEU A 274 2.28 -0.45 13.00
C LEU A 274 3.75 -0.47 12.57
N VAL A 275 4.38 0.71 12.47
CA VAL A 275 5.81 0.84 12.19
C VAL A 275 6.64 0.07 13.23
N GLN A 276 6.37 0.27 14.52
CA GLN A 276 7.06 -0.45 15.59
C GLN A 276 6.85 -1.96 15.49
N ALA A 277 5.65 -2.43 15.16
CA ALA A 277 5.37 -3.85 15.01
C ALA A 277 6.12 -4.48 13.82
N TRP A 278 6.24 -3.78 12.70
CA TRP A 278 7.05 -4.23 11.56
C TRP A 278 8.54 -4.31 11.88
N LEU A 279 9.08 -3.31 12.58
CA LEU A 279 10.50 -3.28 12.97
C LEU A 279 10.87 -4.33 14.02
N LYS A 280 9.90 -4.90 14.74
CA LYS A 280 10.10 -6.03 15.68
C LYS A 280 10.28 -7.38 14.99
N HIS A 281 10.12 -7.47 13.67
CA HIS A 281 10.36 -8.71 12.94
C HIS A 281 11.82 -9.17 13.13
N SER A 282 12.06 -10.47 13.33
CA SER A 282 13.38 -11.00 13.70
C SER A 282 14.48 -10.76 12.68
N GLY A 283 14.13 -10.65 11.39
CA GLY A 283 15.05 -10.29 10.31
C GLY A 283 15.28 -8.78 10.14
N VAL A 284 14.76 -7.93 11.04
CA VAL A 284 14.89 -6.48 10.98
C VAL A 284 15.63 -5.96 12.21
N SER A 285 16.56 -5.04 11.99
CA SER A 285 17.22 -4.25 13.03
C SER A 285 17.00 -2.77 12.74
N PHE A 286 16.83 -1.97 13.80
CA PHE A 286 16.65 -0.52 13.70
C PHE A 286 17.80 0.20 14.40
N ARG A 287 18.32 1.26 13.77
CA ARG A 287 19.32 2.16 14.35
C ARG A 287 18.89 3.61 14.12
N GLY A 288 18.38 4.23 15.18
CA GLY A 288 18.12 5.67 15.22
C GLY A 288 19.40 6.50 15.32
N HIS A 289 19.26 7.82 15.35
CA HIS A 289 20.38 8.78 15.40
C HIS A 289 21.44 8.56 14.32
N THR A 290 21.06 7.94 13.20
CA THR A 290 21.98 7.50 12.15
C THR A 290 21.59 8.17 10.84
N LYS A 291 22.04 9.42 10.67
CA LYS A 291 21.82 10.16 9.43
C LYS A 291 22.82 9.69 8.38
N VAL A 292 22.30 9.15 7.29
CA VAL A 292 23.11 8.86 6.09
C VAL A 292 23.27 10.14 5.29
N ASP A 293 24.50 10.62 5.14
CA ASP A 293 24.81 11.81 4.36
C ASP A 293 25.30 11.46 2.96
N ARG A 294 25.95 10.31 2.76
CA ARG A 294 26.49 9.89 1.46
C ARG A 294 26.37 8.39 1.22
N LEU A 295 26.09 8.05 -0.04
CA LEU A 295 26.16 6.68 -0.57
C LEU A 295 27.36 6.55 -1.49
N GLN A 296 28.02 5.41 -1.45
CA GLN A 296 29.02 5.05 -2.46
C GLN A 296 29.02 3.54 -2.71
N ARG A 297 29.43 3.15 -3.91
CA ARG A 297 29.65 1.75 -4.26
C ARG A 297 31.10 1.37 -3.97
N ALA A 298 31.30 0.29 -3.25
CA ALA A 298 32.60 -0.31 -2.95
C ALA A 298 32.59 -1.79 -3.36
N GLY A 299 33.04 -2.08 -4.58
CA GLY A 299 32.91 -3.41 -5.17
C GLY A 299 31.45 -3.81 -5.34
N THR A 300 31.05 -4.96 -4.80
CA THR A 300 29.67 -5.45 -4.89
C THR A 300 28.73 -4.84 -3.84
N GLN A 301 29.25 -4.14 -2.84
CA GLN A 301 28.47 -3.58 -1.73
C GLN A 301 28.29 -2.06 -1.84
N TRP A 302 27.19 -1.60 -1.28
CA TRP A 302 26.94 -0.21 -0.94
C TRP A 302 27.54 0.10 0.43
N GLN A 303 28.11 1.29 0.55
CA GLN A 303 28.54 1.88 1.81
C GLN A 303 27.73 3.14 2.08
N LEU A 304 27.18 3.21 3.30
CA LEU A 304 26.42 4.35 3.80
C LEU A 304 27.31 5.10 4.78
N LEU A 305 27.54 6.38 4.50
CA LEU A 305 28.51 7.20 5.22
C LEU A 305 27.81 8.40 5.86
N ASP A 306 28.34 8.84 7.00
CA ASP A 306 27.96 10.11 7.60
C ASP A 306 28.67 11.30 6.93
N ARG A 307 28.39 12.50 7.45
CA ARG A 307 28.98 13.76 6.98
C ARG A 307 30.51 13.78 7.04
N GLU A 308 31.10 13.14 8.05
CA GLU A 308 32.55 13.08 8.23
C GLU A 308 33.20 11.97 7.38
N GLY A 309 32.40 11.19 6.64
CA GLY A 309 32.85 10.08 5.81
C GLY A 309 33.09 8.79 6.58
N ARG A 310 32.62 8.68 7.82
CA ARG A 310 32.69 7.44 8.61
C ARG A 310 31.63 6.46 8.11
N LEU A 311 31.99 5.18 8.10
CA LEU A 311 31.08 4.11 7.70
C LEU A 311 30.01 3.86 8.76
N LEU A 312 28.75 3.99 8.37
CA LEU A 312 27.58 3.71 9.21
C LEU A 312 27.12 2.26 9.05
N ALA A 313 27.00 1.81 7.80
CA ALA A 313 26.58 0.47 7.41
C ALA A 313 27.05 0.11 6.00
N SER A 314 27.03 -1.19 5.69
CA SER A 314 27.32 -1.72 4.36
C SER A 314 26.39 -2.88 4.01
N ALA A 315 25.88 -2.91 2.79
CA ALA A 315 24.96 -3.96 2.33
C ALA A 315 25.07 -4.23 0.83
N SER A 316 24.63 -5.40 0.37
CA SER A 316 24.51 -5.68 -1.05
C SER A 316 23.38 -4.87 -1.69
N HIS A 317 22.35 -4.52 -0.93
CA HIS A 317 21.19 -3.75 -1.40
C HIS A 317 20.90 -2.55 -0.52
N VAL A 318 20.36 -1.49 -1.13
CA VAL A 318 19.89 -0.28 -0.44
C VAL A 318 18.51 0.10 -0.94
N VAL A 319 17.62 0.45 0.00
CA VAL A 319 16.32 1.06 -0.31
C VAL A 319 16.24 2.46 0.28
N LEU A 320 15.98 3.46 -0.55
CA LEU A 320 15.68 4.81 -0.13
C LEU A 320 14.21 4.93 0.25
N ALA A 321 13.93 5.14 1.53
CA ALA A 321 12.60 5.38 2.08
C ALA A 321 12.54 6.66 2.94
N ASN A 322 13.51 7.56 2.74
CA ASN A 322 13.72 8.82 3.46
C ASN A 322 12.95 10.00 2.84
N ALA A 323 11.80 9.72 2.23
CA ALA A 323 10.87 10.72 1.73
C ALA A 323 11.53 11.74 0.77
N ALA A 324 11.34 13.05 1.00
CA ALA A 324 11.84 14.11 0.14
C ALA A 324 13.37 14.28 0.19
N ASP A 325 14.06 13.60 1.11
CA ASP A 325 15.52 13.60 1.19
C ASP A 325 16.18 12.59 0.24
N ALA A 326 15.41 11.68 -0.38
CA ALA A 326 15.95 10.68 -1.30
C ALA A 326 16.75 11.28 -2.48
N PRO A 327 16.29 12.33 -3.19
CA PRO A 327 17.04 12.95 -4.28
C PRO A 327 18.43 13.47 -3.88
N ARG A 328 18.60 13.93 -2.63
CA ARG A 328 19.89 14.41 -2.11
C ARG A 328 20.94 13.30 -2.10
N LEU A 329 20.54 12.07 -1.73
CA LEU A 329 21.44 10.92 -1.72
C LEU A 329 21.72 10.37 -3.13
N LEU A 330 20.83 10.61 -4.08
CA LEU A 330 20.95 10.15 -5.46
C LEU A 330 21.81 11.06 -6.32
N ALA A 331 21.71 12.37 -6.15
CA ALA A 331 22.40 13.35 -7.01
C ALA A 331 23.91 13.09 -7.19
N PRO A 332 24.69 12.71 -6.15
CA PRO A 332 26.12 12.43 -6.29
C PRO A 332 26.46 11.12 -7.03
N LEU A 333 25.49 10.21 -7.21
CA LEU A 333 25.73 8.91 -7.83
C LEU A 333 25.77 8.98 -9.36
N GLY A 334 25.30 10.08 -9.96
CA GLY A 334 25.33 10.27 -11.42
C GLY A 334 24.48 9.25 -12.19
N LEU A 335 23.43 8.71 -11.57
CA LEU A 335 22.51 7.78 -12.20
C LEU A 335 21.63 8.51 -13.22
N ASP A 336 21.37 7.88 -14.36
CA ASP A 336 20.47 8.40 -15.39
C ASP A 336 18.99 8.17 -15.02
N VAL A 337 18.59 8.50 -13.78
CA VAL A 337 17.21 8.35 -13.30
C VAL A 337 16.59 9.71 -13.00
N ALA A 338 15.59 10.08 -13.79
CA ALA A 338 14.84 11.32 -13.61
C ALA A 338 13.61 11.07 -12.73
N LEU A 339 13.76 11.23 -11.41
CA LEU A 339 12.61 11.15 -10.50
C LEU A 339 11.60 12.27 -10.79
N PRO A 340 10.28 11.99 -10.76
CA PRO A 340 9.28 13.05 -10.76
C PRO A 340 9.53 14.05 -9.62
N PRO A 341 9.25 15.35 -9.83
CA PRO A 341 9.45 16.37 -8.80
C PRO A 341 8.74 15.99 -7.50
N LEU A 342 9.50 16.03 -6.40
CA LEU A 342 9.00 15.80 -5.05
C LEU A 342 8.70 17.14 -4.38
N GLN A 343 7.53 17.23 -3.79
CA GLN A 343 7.07 18.39 -3.03
C GLN A 343 6.84 17.99 -1.58
N GLU A 344 7.27 18.88 -0.69
CA GLU A 344 7.02 18.76 0.73
C GLU A 344 5.75 19.54 1.09
N MET A 345 4.75 18.84 1.63
CA MET A 345 3.46 19.41 2.03
C MET A 345 3.29 19.30 3.54
N ARG A 346 3.46 20.41 4.25
CA ARG A 346 3.17 20.50 5.69
C ARG A 346 1.68 20.35 5.93
N GLY A 347 1.33 19.71 7.05
CA GLY A 347 -0.05 19.65 7.51
C GLY A 347 -0.14 19.53 9.01
N VAL A 348 -1.11 20.23 9.58
CA VAL A 348 -1.43 20.21 11.01
C VAL A 348 -2.81 19.59 11.21
N MET A 349 -2.89 18.64 12.14
CA MET A 349 -4.10 18.03 12.65
C MET A 349 -4.39 18.63 14.02
N SER A 350 -5.60 19.15 14.24
CA SER A 350 -6.07 19.53 15.58
C SER A 350 -6.48 18.29 16.36
N CYS A 351 -6.29 18.29 17.67
CA CYS A 351 -6.69 17.19 18.54
C CYS A 351 -7.17 17.67 19.91
N GLY A 352 -7.86 16.79 20.61
CA GLY A 352 -8.28 17.01 21.99
C GLY A 352 -8.86 15.74 22.61
N LEU A 353 -9.21 15.82 23.89
CA LEU A 353 -9.92 14.75 24.61
C LEU A 353 -11.42 14.93 24.46
N ARG A 354 -12.12 13.82 24.22
CA ARG A 354 -13.58 13.77 24.25
C ARG A 354 -14.06 13.98 25.69
N GLN A 355 -15.04 14.84 25.86
CA GLN A 355 -15.66 15.14 27.16
C GLN A 355 -16.97 14.37 27.33
N PRO A 356 -17.40 14.07 28.56
CA PRO A 356 -18.75 13.55 28.81
C PRO A 356 -19.82 14.50 28.24
N GLY A 357 -20.72 13.98 27.42
CA GLY A 357 -21.78 14.75 26.75
C GLY A 357 -21.52 14.99 25.26
N ASP A 358 -20.30 14.77 24.76
CA ASP A 358 -19.97 14.90 23.34
C ASP A 358 -20.60 13.77 22.48
N GLU A 359 -21.08 12.69 23.10
CA GLU A 359 -21.57 11.47 22.44
C GLU A 359 -22.61 11.73 21.36
N ALA A 360 -23.55 12.65 21.62
CA ALA A 360 -24.65 12.89 20.70
C ALA A 360 -24.20 13.68 19.46
N ALA A 361 -23.21 14.56 19.61
CA ALA A 361 -22.77 15.49 18.57
C ALA A 361 -21.62 14.93 17.71
N LEU A 362 -20.88 13.93 18.20
CA LEU A 362 -19.83 13.26 17.44
C LEU A 362 -20.36 11.97 16.79
N PRO A 363 -20.01 11.68 15.52
CA PRO A 363 -20.34 10.40 14.90
C PRO A 363 -19.64 9.24 15.64
N PRO A 364 -20.21 8.02 15.62
CA PRO A 364 -19.58 6.86 16.26
C PRO A 364 -18.42 6.25 15.44
N PHE A 365 -18.16 6.79 14.24
CA PHE A 365 -17.14 6.34 13.30
C PHE A 365 -16.43 7.55 12.69
N PRO A 366 -15.24 7.37 12.09
CA PRO A 366 -14.57 8.46 11.38
C PRO A 366 -15.36 8.95 10.16
N VAL A 367 -15.24 10.24 9.88
CA VAL A 367 -15.85 10.91 8.73
C VAL A 367 -14.78 11.68 7.96
N ASN A 368 -14.76 11.59 6.63
CA ASN A 368 -13.89 12.38 5.76
C ASN A 368 -14.68 13.10 4.65
N GLY A 369 -13.98 13.95 3.90
CA GLY A 369 -14.52 14.78 2.82
C GLY A 369 -13.63 16.02 2.68
N LEU A 370 -14.13 17.19 3.11
CA LEU A 370 -13.29 18.36 3.33
C LEU A 370 -12.51 18.24 4.64
N GLY A 371 -11.39 17.53 4.58
CA GLY A 371 -10.68 17.09 5.79
C GLY A 371 -11.31 15.84 6.38
N SER A 372 -11.13 15.63 7.68
CA SER A 372 -11.64 14.46 8.40
C SER A 372 -11.78 14.72 9.90
N LEU A 373 -12.65 13.93 10.53
CA LEU A 373 -12.75 13.75 11.97
C LEU A 373 -12.59 12.26 12.30
N ILE A 374 -11.68 11.93 13.21
CA ILE A 374 -11.64 10.64 13.91
C ILE A 374 -12.14 10.89 15.33
N PRO A 375 -13.35 10.46 15.70
CA PRO A 375 -14.07 10.99 16.87
C PRO A 375 -13.63 10.36 18.20
N ALA A 376 -13.09 9.14 18.17
CA ALA A 376 -12.74 8.40 19.37
C ALA A 376 -11.58 7.43 19.07
N VAL A 377 -10.41 7.75 19.59
CA VAL A 377 -9.22 6.90 19.57
C VAL A 377 -8.75 6.73 21.00
N PRO A 378 -8.69 5.49 21.53
CA PRO A 378 -8.18 5.27 22.87
C PRO A 378 -6.72 5.69 23.00
N ILE A 379 -6.42 6.48 24.02
CA ILE A 379 -5.09 6.83 24.49
C ILE A 379 -5.05 6.62 26.00
N GLU A 380 -3.89 6.81 26.62
CA GLU A 380 -3.71 6.60 28.07
C GLU A 380 -4.69 7.46 28.90
N ASP A 381 -4.91 8.70 28.47
CA ASP A 381 -5.77 9.68 29.16
C ASP A 381 -7.27 9.61 28.78
N GLY A 382 -7.69 8.56 28.06
CA GLY A 382 -9.09 8.37 27.64
C GLY A 382 -9.28 8.34 26.12
N LEU A 383 -10.38 8.93 25.62
CA LEU A 383 -10.70 8.95 24.19
C LEU A 383 -10.30 10.29 23.57
N ALA A 384 -9.37 10.26 22.62
CA ALA A 384 -8.98 11.43 21.84
C ALA A 384 -9.77 11.53 20.54
N TRP A 385 -10.04 12.76 20.10
CA TRP A 385 -10.52 13.06 18.75
C TRP A 385 -9.43 13.79 17.95
N TYR A 386 -9.45 13.61 16.63
CA TYR A 386 -8.50 14.22 15.69
C TYR A 386 -9.26 14.83 14.51
N ALA A 387 -9.02 16.11 14.22
CA ALA A 387 -9.72 16.86 13.17
C ALA A 387 -8.74 17.65 12.29
N GLY A 388 -8.91 17.55 10.96
CA GLY A 388 -8.03 18.22 10.01
C GLY A 388 -7.80 17.44 8.72
N ALA A 389 -6.68 17.61 8.01
CA ALA A 389 -5.53 18.46 8.32
C ALA A 389 -5.41 19.67 7.37
N THR A 390 -4.54 20.61 7.72
CA THR A 390 -4.05 21.66 6.81
C THR A 390 -3.14 21.08 5.73
N TYR A 391 -2.93 21.87 4.67
CA TYR A 391 -2.06 21.57 3.54
C TYR A 391 -1.35 22.85 3.12
N GLU A 392 -0.05 22.91 3.40
CA GLU A 392 0.80 24.07 3.11
C GLU A 392 2.05 23.60 2.37
N ASP A 393 2.41 24.31 1.32
CA ASP A 393 3.69 24.11 0.63
C ASP A 393 4.83 24.42 1.61
N ALA A 394 5.77 23.49 1.78
CA ALA A 394 6.88 23.63 2.71
C ALA A 394 7.84 24.77 2.36
N THR A 395 7.86 25.23 1.10
CA THR A 395 8.71 26.33 0.64
C THR A 395 8.24 27.70 1.12
N GLN A 396 6.98 27.82 1.53
CA GLN A 396 6.42 29.06 2.07
C GLN A 396 6.72 29.20 3.57
N PRO A 397 6.60 30.39 4.18
CA PRO A 397 6.59 30.51 5.64
C PRO A 397 5.41 29.73 6.23
N PRO A 398 5.59 28.98 7.34
CA PRO A 398 4.47 28.29 7.98
C PRO A 398 3.48 29.32 8.55
N ALA A 399 2.18 29.03 8.40
CA ALA A 399 1.15 29.83 9.06
C ALA A 399 1.24 29.71 10.60
N LEU A 400 0.61 30.63 11.30
CA LEU A 400 0.56 30.61 12.77
C LEU A 400 -0.25 29.40 13.25
N ALA A 401 0.11 28.84 14.41
CA ALA A 401 -0.62 27.70 14.97
C ALA A 401 -2.13 27.98 15.14
N SER A 402 -2.51 29.19 15.54
CA SER A 402 -3.91 29.61 15.64
C SER A 402 -4.63 29.59 14.28
N GLU A 403 -3.94 29.94 13.20
CA GLU A 403 -4.50 29.90 11.84
C GLU A 403 -4.72 28.46 11.38
N HIS A 404 -3.80 27.55 11.69
CA HIS A 404 -3.97 26.12 11.39
C HIS A 404 -5.21 25.54 12.06
N HIS A 405 -5.38 25.81 13.35
CA HIS A 405 -6.52 25.34 14.11
C HIS A 405 -7.82 25.97 13.61
N GLN A 406 -7.81 27.26 13.28
CA GLN A 406 -8.97 27.93 12.70
C GLN A 406 -9.38 27.31 11.35
N VAL A 407 -8.42 27.05 10.45
CA VAL A 407 -8.68 26.35 9.18
C VAL A 407 -9.27 24.96 9.41
N ASN A 408 -8.74 24.18 10.36
CA ASN A 408 -9.29 22.86 10.68
C ASN A 408 -10.72 22.96 11.26
N LEU A 409 -10.99 23.96 12.11
CA LEU A 409 -12.33 24.21 12.63
C LEU A 409 -13.31 24.59 11.51
N ASP A 410 -12.91 25.43 10.57
CA ASP A 410 -13.76 25.84 9.45
C ASP A 410 -14.10 24.67 8.54
N LYS A 411 -13.12 23.81 8.24
CA LYS A 411 -13.36 22.54 7.54
C LYS A 411 -14.35 21.65 8.30
N LEU A 412 -14.17 21.54 9.62
CA LEU A 412 -15.07 20.75 10.48
C LEU A 412 -16.48 21.35 10.52
N ARG A 413 -16.63 22.68 10.53
CA ARG A 413 -17.94 23.35 10.45
C ARG A 413 -18.66 23.01 9.16
N THR A 414 -17.95 22.93 8.04
CA THR A 414 -18.56 22.49 6.77
C THR A 414 -18.88 20.99 6.76
N LEU A 415 -17.99 20.16 7.32
CA LEU A 415 -18.11 18.70 7.26
C LEU A 415 -19.13 18.13 8.26
N LEU A 416 -19.08 18.59 9.52
CA LEU A 416 -19.86 18.12 10.68
C LEU A 416 -20.18 19.29 11.62
N PRO A 417 -21.23 20.10 11.34
CA PRO A 417 -21.55 21.30 12.11
C PRO A 417 -21.79 21.05 13.60
N ALA A 418 -22.52 19.98 13.95
CA ALA A 418 -22.77 19.60 15.34
C ALA A 418 -21.47 19.32 16.11
N ALA A 419 -20.55 18.54 15.52
CA ALA A 419 -19.24 18.27 16.09
C ALA A 419 -18.40 19.56 16.22
N ALA A 420 -18.43 20.42 15.19
CA ALA A 420 -17.71 21.68 15.23
C ALA A 420 -18.20 22.60 16.36
N GLN A 421 -19.50 22.61 16.64
CA GLN A 421 -20.11 23.43 17.69
C GLN A 421 -19.62 22.99 19.08
N VAL A 422 -19.70 21.68 19.39
CA VAL A 422 -19.30 21.19 20.71
C VAL A 422 -17.78 21.25 20.92
N LEU A 423 -17.00 21.07 19.86
CA LEU A 423 -15.54 21.10 19.94
C LEU A 423 -14.94 22.51 19.83
N ALA A 424 -15.71 23.54 19.49
CA ALA A 424 -15.21 24.88 19.15
C ALA A 424 -14.23 25.46 20.19
N ALA A 425 -14.52 25.28 21.49
CA ALA A 425 -13.65 25.76 22.57
C ALA A 425 -12.25 25.12 22.55
N SER A 426 -12.15 23.86 22.08
CA SER A 426 -10.87 23.15 21.96
C SER A 426 -10.02 23.63 20.79
N PHE A 427 -10.56 24.46 19.90
CA PHE A 427 -9.80 25.11 18.81
C PHE A 427 -9.39 26.55 19.16
N ALA A 428 -9.81 27.07 20.32
CA ALA A 428 -9.49 28.42 20.73
C ALA A 428 -7.97 28.59 20.99
N PRO A 429 -7.40 29.78 20.73
CA PRO A 429 -6.01 30.06 21.07
C PRO A 429 -5.67 29.71 22.53
N GLY A 430 -4.55 29.03 22.74
CA GLY A 430 -4.10 28.57 24.07
C GLY A 430 -4.70 27.22 24.53
N ALA A 431 -5.94 26.93 24.16
CA ALA A 431 -6.57 25.62 24.41
C ALA A 431 -6.20 24.59 23.34
N ALA A 432 -6.07 25.02 22.09
CA ALA A 432 -5.82 24.14 20.96
C ALA A 432 -4.54 23.31 21.12
N ARG A 433 -4.65 22.05 20.71
CA ARG A 433 -3.57 21.09 20.59
C ARG A 433 -3.57 20.56 19.17
N GLY A 434 -2.40 20.17 18.70
CA GLY A 434 -2.29 19.58 17.39
C GLY A 434 -0.98 18.85 17.17
N TRP A 435 -0.97 18.08 16.10
CA TRP A 435 0.18 17.38 15.59
C TRP A 435 0.49 17.87 14.18
N GLY A 436 1.76 18.15 13.90
CA GLY A 436 2.23 18.59 12.59
C GLY A 436 3.18 17.59 11.95
N GLY A 437 3.11 17.46 10.63
CA GLY A 437 4.05 16.65 9.87
C GLY A 437 4.17 17.09 8.42
N THR A 438 5.28 16.73 7.78
CA THR A 438 5.58 17.08 6.37
C THR A 438 5.49 15.86 5.48
N ARG A 439 4.55 15.88 4.54
CA ARG A 439 4.32 14.79 3.57
C ARG A 439 5.24 14.98 2.37
N CYS A 440 5.77 13.89 1.83
CA CYS A 440 6.42 13.89 0.52
C CYS A 440 5.40 13.49 -0.54
N VAL A 441 5.20 14.34 -1.55
CA VAL A 441 4.18 14.19 -2.59
C VAL A 441 4.88 14.28 -3.95
N SER A 442 4.58 13.37 -4.87
CA SER A 442 4.97 13.50 -6.28
C SER A 442 3.98 14.40 -7.03
N ALA A 443 4.39 14.92 -8.18
CA ALA A 443 3.51 15.74 -9.05
C ALA A 443 2.17 15.05 -9.40
N ASP A 444 2.18 13.74 -9.64
CA ASP A 444 0.99 12.94 -9.97
C ASP A 444 0.23 12.39 -8.74
N ARG A 445 0.75 12.65 -7.53
CA ARG A 445 0.22 12.18 -6.25
C ARG A 445 0.17 10.64 -6.10
N LEU A 446 0.97 9.91 -6.88
CA LEU A 446 1.19 8.47 -6.73
C LEU A 446 2.59 8.18 -6.15
N PRO A 447 2.73 7.14 -5.33
CA PRO A 447 4.04 6.74 -4.81
C PRO A 447 5.10 6.51 -5.90
N LEU A 448 6.36 6.52 -5.48
CA LEU A 448 7.50 6.09 -6.28
C LEU A 448 8.06 4.81 -5.68
N VAL A 449 7.99 3.71 -6.43
CA VAL A 449 8.56 2.43 -6.01
C VAL A 449 9.19 1.70 -7.18
N GLY A 450 10.44 1.29 -7.02
CA GLY A 450 11.16 0.57 -8.07
C GLY A 450 12.68 0.68 -7.97
N PRO A 451 13.39 0.01 -8.88
CA PRO A 451 14.84 0.05 -8.97
C PRO A 451 15.29 1.38 -9.56
N LEU A 452 16.39 1.91 -9.05
CA LEU A 452 17.03 3.15 -9.52
C LEU A 452 18.17 2.89 -10.50
N GLU A 453 18.48 1.61 -10.74
CA GLU A 453 19.47 1.12 -11.69
C GLU A 453 18.73 0.38 -12.81
N GLU A 454 19.24 0.50 -14.05
CA GLU A 454 18.82 -0.38 -15.14
C GLU A 454 19.43 -1.78 -14.97
N GLY A 455 18.80 -2.78 -15.59
CA GLY A 455 19.27 -4.17 -15.58
C GLY A 455 18.37 -5.11 -14.79
N LEU A 456 18.71 -6.40 -14.83
CA LEU A 456 17.88 -7.48 -14.27
C LEU A 456 18.10 -7.71 -12.77
N GLN A 457 19.23 -7.27 -12.21
CA GLN A 457 19.57 -7.44 -10.78
C GLN A 457 19.94 -6.09 -10.14
N PRO A 458 19.01 -5.12 -10.11
CA PRO A 458 19.27 -3.82 -9.51
C PRO A 458 19.42 -3.95 -7.99
N THR A 459 20.36 -3.20 -7.43
CA THR A 459 20.74 -3.24 -6.01
C THR A 459 20.35 -1.98 -5.24
N LEU A 460 20.06 -0.89 -5.94
CA LEU A 460 19.55 0.35 -5.36
C LEU A 460 18.09 0.57 -5.75
N TRP A 461 17.25 0.79 -4.74
CA TRP A 461 15.80 0.90 -4.87
C TRP A 461 15.26 2.11 -4.13
N ILE A 462 14.03 2.50 -4.42
CA ILE A 462 13.31 3.57 -3.71
C ILE A 462 11.88 3.14 -3.39
N SER A 463 11.34 3.64 -2.27
CA SER A 463 9.95 3.57 -1.86
C SER A 463 9.58 4.88 -1.16
N ALA A 464 9.06 5.85 -1.92
CA ALA A 464 8.87 7.23 -1.47
C ALA A 464 7.57 7.86 -2.01
N ALA A 465 7.37 9.15 -1.74
CA ALA A 465 6.26 9.97 -2.27
C ALA A 465 4.84 9.46 -1.94
N MET A 466 4.65 8.88 -0.74
CA MET A 466 3.37 8.31 -0.30
C MET A 466 2.22 9.33 -0.13
N GLY A 467 2.54 10.63 -0.11
CA GLY A 467 1.61 11.73 0.11
C GLY A 467 0.76 11.56 1.36
N SER A 468 -0.53 11.91 1.27
CA SER A 468 -1.50 11.76 2.38
C SER A 468 -2.10 10.37 2.50
N ARG A 469 -1.69 9.42 1.66
CA ARG A 469 -2.29 8.07 1.58
C ARG A 469 -1.27 6.97 1.87
N GLY A 470 -0.27 7.26 2.70
CA GLY A 470 0.74 6.27 3.10
C GLY A 470 0.15 5.01 3.71
N LEU A 471 -0.94 5.11 4.48
CA LEU A 471 -1.65 3.92 4.99
C LEU A 471 -2.25 3.07 3.86
N SER A 472 -2.69 3.67 2.76
CA SER A 472 -3.24 2.94 1.62
C SER A 472 -2.18 2.43 0.65
N PHE A 473 -0.93 2.92 0.71
CA PHE A 473 0.10 2.62 -0.30
C PHE A 473 1.34 1.90 0.23
N ALA A 474 1.75 2.14 1.48
CA ALA A 474 3.07 1.71 1.97
C ALA A 474 3.26 0.18 1.90
N MET A 475 2.22 -0.59 2.27
CA MET A 475 2.30 -2.05 2.22
C MET A 475 2.23 -2.58 0.77
N LEU A 476 1.43 -1.95 -0.09
CA LEU A 476 1.38 -2.32 -1.51
C LEU A 476 2.73 -2.09 -2.19
N CYS A 477 3.35 -0.93 -1.96
CA CYS A 477 4.65 -0.61 -2.53
C CYS A 477 5.73 -1.57 -2.00
N ALA A 478 5.71 -1.87 -0.70
CA ALA A 478 6.64 -2.82 -0.11
C ALA A 478 6.50 -4.24 -0.68
N GLU A 479 5.27 -4.77 -0.81
CA GLU A 479 5.05 -6.08 -1.43
C GLU A 479 5.42 -6.08 -2.92
N LEU A 480 5.15 -5.00 -3.65
CA LEU A 480 5.56 -4.90 -5.05
C LEU A 480 7.09 -4.88 -5.19
N LEU A 481 7.79 -4.10 -4.36
CA LEU A 481 9.25 -4.04 -4.34
C LEU A 481 9.85 -5.40 -4.00
N ALA A 482 9.37 -6.03 -2.92
CA ALA A 482 9.86 -7.33 -2.47
C ALA A 482 9.58 -8.44 -3.50
N ALA A 483 8.40 -8.42 -4.12
CA ALA A 483 8.04 -9.36 -5.18
C ALA A 483 8.95 -9.19 -6.40
N ARG A 484 9.28 -7.95 -6.81
CA ARG A 484 10.26 -7.73 -7.87
C ARG A 484 11.63 -8.30 -7.49
N LEU A 485 12.20 -7.93 -6.34
CA LEU A 485 13.49 -8.46 -5.89
C LEU A 485 13.56 -10.00 -5.87
N GLY A 486 12.47 -10.67 -5.48
CA GLY A 486 12.38 -12.13 -5.45
C GLY A 486 11.95 -12.79 -6.77
N ALA A 487 11.70 -12.03 -7.84
CA ALA A 487 11.02 -12.48 -9.06
C ALA A 487 9.70 -13.23 -8.82
N GLU A 488 8.96 -12.81 -7.78
CA GLU A 488 7.68 -13.37 -7.38
C GLU A 488 6.51 -12.72 -8.16
N PRO A 489 5.33 -13.37 -8.20
CA PRO A 489 4.12 -12.74 -8.70
C PRO A 489 3.86 -11.39 -8.05
N TRP A 490 3.49 -10.39 -8.83
CA TRP A 490 3.19 -9.04 -8.32
C TRP A 490 1.81 -8.96 -7.64
N PRO A 491 1.61 -8.08 -6.64
CA PRO A 491 0.33 -7.94 -5.95
C PRO A 491 -0.72 -7.16 -6.76
N VAL A 492 -0.34 -6.60 -7.90
CA VAL A 492 -1.18 -5.80 -8.82
C VAL A 492 -0.76 -6.04 -10.26
N GLU A 493 -1.64 -5.65 -11.18
CA GLU A 493 -1.45 -5.72 -12.62
C GLU A 493 -0.21 -4.96 -13.10
N THR A 494 0.47 -5.48 -14.12
CA THR A 494 1.65 -4.84 -14.74
C THR A 494 1.35 -3.41 -15.20
N SER A 495 0.18 -3.17 -15.79
CA SER A 495 -0.26 -1.85 -16.23
C SER A 495 -0.44 -0.87 -15.05
N LEU A 496 -0.95 -1.34 -13.91
CA LEU A 496 -1.08 -0.50 -12.72
C LEU A 496 0.28 -0.23 -12.07
N SER A 497 1.16 -1.23 -11.99
CA SER A 497 2.47 -1.06 -11.34
C SER A 497 3.34 -0.03 -12.06
N LYS A 498 3.21 0.12 -13.38
CA LYS A 498 3.85 1.20 -14.17
C LYS A 498 3.54 2.60 -13.66
N SER A 499 2.36 2.83 -13.08
CA SER A 499 1.99 4.13 -12.51
C SER A 499 2.68 4.42 -11.17
N LEU A 500 3.27 3.40 -10.53
CA LEU A 500 4.08 3.53 -9.34
C LEU A 500 5.58 3.51 -9.64
N ASP A 501 5.96 3.03 -10.83
CA ASP A 501 7.35 2.86 -11.22
C ASP A 501 8.09 4.21 -11.26
N VAL A 502 9.38 4.18 -10.94
CA VAL A 502 10.23 5.37 -10.80
C VAL A 502 10.63 5.95 -12.16
N TRP A 503 10.56 5.12 -13.21
CA TRP A 503 10.88 5.45 -14.59
C TRP A 503 9.65 5.89 -15.40
N ARG A 504 8.50 6.05 -14.74
CA ARG A 504 7.28 6.47 -15.42
C ARG A 504 7.43 7.87 -15.99
N ARG A 505 6.91 8.06 -17.20
CA ARG A 505 6.81 9.39 -17.81
C ARG A 505 5.61 10.11 -17.19
N SER A 506 5.87 11.30 -16.64
CA SER A 506 4.84 12.24 -16.15
C SER A 506 3.99 12.79 -17.27
#